data_AF-A0ABD0NHM3-F1
#
_entry.id   AF-A0ABD0NHM3-F1
#
_cell.length_a   1.000
_cell.length_b   1.000
_cell.length_c   1.000
_cell.angle_alpha   90.00
_cell.angle_beta   90.00
_cell.angle_gamma   90.00
#
_symmetry.space_group_name_H-M   'P 1'
#
loop_
_entity.id
_entity.type
_entity.pdbx_description
1 polymer ?
#
loop_
_entity_poly.entity_id
_entity_poly.type
_entity_poly.pdbx_seq_one_letter_code
_entity_poly.pdbx_strand_id
1 'polypeptide(L)'
;MGEFVTLQTGLTDTQKFDVILWKFGPQHSAIAEVNIKTRNVSTFDGPDNQFTDRLQLDYRTGSLTVTNTRTTDSGLYEVDIIKSSSYTIHKTFSVTIR
;
A
#
# COMPACT_ATOMS: atom_id res chain seq x y z
N MET A 1 -10.70 20.82 1.66
CA MET A 1 -10.58 19.39 2.04
C MET A 1 -9.88 18.71 0.89
N GLY A 2 -8.75 18.05 1.13
CA GLY A 2 -8.02 17.34 0.08
C GLY A 2 -8.70 16.03 -0.25
N GLU A 3 -8.72 15.65 -1.53
CA GLU A 3 -9.17 14.33 -1.92
C GLU A 3 -8.22 13.25 -1.39
N PHE A 4 -8.76 12.07 -1.17
CA PHE A 4 -8.01 10.88 -0.80
C PHE A 4 -8.53 9.70 -1.59
N VAL A 5 -7.67 8.69 -1.76
CA VAL A 5 -8.04 7.41 -2.36
C VAL A 5 -7.65 6.29 -1.42
N THR A 6 -8.55 5.32 -1.23
CA THR A 6 -8.30 4.12 -0.45
C THR A 6 -8.31 2.90 -1.37
N LEU A 7 -7.20 2.17 -1.38
CA LEU A 7 -7.01 0.93 -2.12
C LEU A 7 -7.20 -0.25 -1.18
N GLN A 8 -8.34 -0.92 -1.34
CA GLN A 8 -8.76 -2.00 -0.46
C GLN A 8 -8.14 -3.34 -0.88
N THR A 9 -7.41 -3.98 0.03
CA THR A 9 -6.89 -5.35 -0.17
C THR A 9 -8.02 -6.39 -0.22
N GLY A 10 -9.17 -6.09 0.40
CA GLY A 10 -10.28 -7.03 0.61
C GLY A 10 -10.09 -7.98 1.79
N LEU A 11 -9.04 -7.80 2.60
CA LEU A 11 -8.86 -8.55 3.83
C LEU A 11 -9.70 -7.95 4.96
N THR A 12 -10.25 -8.81 5.81
CA THR A 12 -10.90 -8.41 7.08
C THR A 12 -9.95 -8.50 8.28
N ASP A 13 -8.86 -9.26 8.11
CA ASP A 13 -7.83 -9.47 9.12
C ASP A 13 -6.50 -9.86 8.47
N THR A 14 -5.44 -9.14 8.80
CA THR A 14 -4.07 -9.36 8.32
C THR A 14 -3.30 -10.40 9.14
N GLN A 15 -3.78 -10.80 10.32
CA GLN A 15 -3.06 -11.69 11.25
C GLN A 15 -2.73 -13.09 10.68
N LYS A 16 -3.37 -13.48 9.57
CA LYS A 16 -3.12 -14.77 8.88
C LYS A 16 -1.93 -14.73 7.92
N PHE A 17 -1.34 -13.55 7.72
CA PHE A 17 -0.24 -13.29 6.79
C PHE A 17 1.01 -12.85 7.56
N ASP A 18 2.14 -12.85 6.87
CA ASP A 18 3.42 -12.45 7.45
C ASP A 18 3.73 -10.97 7.12
N VAL A 19 3.51 -10.58 5.86
CA VAL A 19 3.83 -9.25 5.34
C VAL A 19 2.78 -8.80 4.33
N ILE A 20 2.45 -7.52 4.32
CA ILE A 20 1.70 -6.85 3.26
C ILE A 20 2.55 -5.71 2.73
N LEU A 21 2.97 -5.80 1.48
CA LEU A 21 3.87 -4.83 0.86
C LEU A 21 3.16 -4.11 -0.29
N TRP A 22 3.03 -2.79 -0.16
CA TRP A 22 2.55 -1.90 -1.21
C TRP A 22 3.69 -1.34 -2.04
N LYS A 23 3.48 -1.29 -3.35
CA LYS A 23 4.42 -0.82 -4.35
C LYS A 23 3.75 0.15 -5.33
N PHE A 24 4.52 1.09 -5.87
CA PHE A 24 4.05 2.08 -6.83
C PHE A 24 4.93 2.17 -8.07
N GLY A 25 4.26 2.39 -9.20
CA GLY A 25 4.88 2.77 -10.45
C GLY A 25 5.62 1.62 -11.16
N PRO A 26 6.24 1.91 -12.32
CA PRO A 26 6.86 0.91 -13.18
C PRO A 26 8.12 0.27 -12.57
N GLN A 27 8.71 0.90 -11.56
CA GLN A 27 9.86 0.36 -10.83
C GLN A 27 9.45 -0.51 -9.64
N HIS A 28 8.14 -0.69 -9.40
CA HIS A 28 7.61 -1.46 -8.28
C HIS A 28 8.18 -0.99 -6.93
N SER A 29 8.38 0.33 -6.78
CA SER A 29 9.03 0.92 -5.62
C SER A 29 8.16 0.72 -4.38
N ALA A 30 8.73 0.19 -3.29
CA ALA A 30 8.02 0.04 -2.03
C ALA A 30 7.58 1.40 -1.49
N ILE A 31 6.30 1.51 -1.10
CA ILE A 31 5.72 2.74 -0.54
C ILE A 31 5.12 2.52 0.85
N ALA A 32 4.73 1.30 1.20
CA ALA A 32 4.28 1.00 2.55
C ALA A 32 4.35 -0.51 2.84
N GLU A 33 4.53 -0.88 4.11
CA GLU A 33 4.59 -2.26 4.57
C GLU A 33 3.83 -2.43 5.90
N VAL A 34 3.06 -3.52 6.01
CA VAL A 34 2.70 -4.10 7.31
C VAL A 34 3.53 -5.35 7.54
N ASN A 35 4.29 -5.37 8.63
CA ASN A 35 4.96 -6.57 9.12
C ASN A 35 4.19 -7.13 10.32
N ILE A 36 3.52 -8.27 10.12
CA ILE A 36 2.61 -8.83 11.12
C ILE A 36 3.39 -9.44 12.28
N LYS A 37 4.57 -10.03 12.00
CA LYS A 37 5.43 -10.65 13.01
C LYS A 37 5.98 -9.63 14.01
N THR A 38 6.41 -8.47 13.51
CA THR A 38 6.94 -7.38 14.36
C THR A 38 5.87 -6.40 14.82
N ARG A 39 4.62 -6.56 14.34
CA ARG A 39 3.49 -5.64 14.58
C ARG A 39 3.83 -4.20 14.21
N ASN A 40 4.55 -4.03 13.11
CA ASN A 40 4.99 -2.72 12.65
C ASN A 40 4.28 -2.33 11.34
N VAL A 41 4.02 -1.04 11.21
CA VAL A 41 3.62 -0.40 9.96
C VAL A 41 4.72 0.59 9.60
N SER A 42 5.17 0.52 8.35
CA SER A 42 6.16 1.44 7.79
C SER A 42 5.60 2.06 6.51
N THR A 43 5.90 3.34 6.30
CA THR A 43 5.62 4.06 5.06
C THR A 43 6.92 4.62 4.52
N PHE A 44 7.02 4.71 3.20
CA PHE A 44 8.17 5.24 2.50
C PHE A 44 7.69 6.38 1.61
N ASP A 45 8.52 7.40 1.44
CA ASP A 45 8.16 8.56 0.62
C ASP A 45 8.07 8.22 -0.89
N GLY A 46 8.45 6.99 -1.25
CA GLY A 46 8.42 6.48 -2.61
C GLY A 46 9.40 7.22 -3.54
N PRO A 47 9.23 7.08 -4.86
CA PRO A 47 10.06 7.78 -5.84
C PRO A 47 9.97 9.30 -5.67
N ASP A 48 11.11 10.00 -5.75
CA ASP A 48 11.20 11.47 -5.69
C ASP A 48 10.50 12.11 -4.47
N ASN A 49 10.42 11.37 -3.36
CA ASN A 49 9.70 11.76 -2.15
C ASN A 49 8.22 12.14 -2.39
N GLN A 50 7.62 11.57 -3.44
CA GLN A 50 6.27 11.88 -3.87
C GLN A 50 5.27 11.74 -2.72
N PHE A 51 5.38 10.70 -1.90
CA PHE A 51 4.39 10.32 -0.91
C PHE A 51 4.67 10.79 0.52
N THR A 52 5.64 11.70 0.69
CA THR A 52 6.03 12.27 1.99
C THR A 52 4.81 12.68 2.82
N ASP A 53 4.66 12.10 4.01
CA ASP A 53 3.56 12.33 4.96
C ASP A 53 2.12 12.12 4.43
N ARG A 54 1.97 11.46 3.27
CA ARG A 54 0.66 11.31 2.59
C ARG A 54 0.10 9.88 2.59
N LEU A 55 0.87 8.90 3.06
CA LEU A 55 0.44 7.50 3.12
C LEU A 55 -0.05 7.11 4.51
N GLN A 56 -1.15 6.36 4.53
CA GLN A 56 -1.65 5.70 5.72
C GLN A 56 -1.95 4.25 5.37
N LEU A 57 -1.40 3.32 6.14
CA LEU A 57 -1.61 1.89 5.94
C LEU A 57 -2.36 1.32 7.15
N ASP A 58 -3.55 0.79 6.90
CA ASP A 58 -4.37 0.21 7.96
C ASP A 58 -3.80 -1.15 8.38
N TYR A 59 -3.38 -1.29 9.64
CA TYR A 59 -2.76 -2.52 10.14
C TYR A 59 -3.69 -3.74 10.04
N ARG A 60 -5.01 -3.56 10.25
CA ARG A 60 -5.98 -4.66 10.37
C ARG A 60 -6.41 -5.26 9.03
N THR A 61 -6.49 -4.43 7.99
CA THR A 61 -6.94 -4.82 6.64
C THR A 61 -5.79 -4.81 5.64
N GLY A 62 -4.69 -4.10 5.94
CA GLY A 62 -3.60 -3.86 4.99
C GLY A 62 -3.96 -2.89 3.86
N SER A 63 -5.10 -2.19 3.96
CA SER A 63 -5.56 -1.24 2.94
C SER A 63 -4.73 0.04 2.99
N LEU A 64 -4.33 0.54 1.82
CA LEU A 64 -3.55 1.76 1.68
C LEU A 64 -4.47 2.95 1.43
N THR A 65 -4.25 4.06 2.13
CA THR A 65 -4.87 5.35 1.84
C THR A 65 -3.79 6.35 1.44
N VAL A 66 -3.99 7.00 0.29
CA VAL A 66 -3.20 8.15 -0.15
C VAL A 66 -4.04 9.39 0.12
N THR A 67 -3.53 10.27 0.96
CA THR A 67 -4.20 11.53 1.34
C THR A 67 -3.67 12.70 0.52
N ASN A 68 -4.48 13.76 0.40
CA ASN A 68 -4.11 14.96 -0.35
C ASN A 68 -3.59 14.61 -1.75
N THR A 69 -4.38 13.82 -2.47
CA THR A 69 -4.02 13.25 -3.77
C THR A 69 -3.78 14.33 -4.81
N ARG A 70 -2.83 14.06 -5.70
CA ARG A 70 -2.42 14.91 -6.81
C ARG A 70 -2.53 14.11 -8.11
N THR A 71 -2.62 14.79 -9.24
CA THR A 71 -2.63 14.13 -10.56
C THR A 71 -1.42 13.23 -10.78
N THR A 72 -0.27 13.59 -10.21
CA THR A 72 0.97 12.79 -10.23
C THR A 72 0.86 11.46 -9.47
N ASP A 73 -0.09 11.33 -8.53
CA ASP A 73 -0.30 10.09 -7.78
C ASP A 73 -1.11 9.06 -8.58
N SER A 74 -1.55 9.42 -9.78
CA SER A 74 -2.09 8.47 -10.76
C SER A 74 -1.02 7.47 -11.16
N GLY A 75 -1.41 6.21 -11.32
CA GLY A 75 -0.47 5.18 -11.72
C GLY A 75 -0.92 3.79 -11.30
N LEU A 76 0.03 2.85 -11.45
CA LEU A 76 -0.14 1.47 -11.04
C LEU A 76 0.29 1.33 -9.58
N TYR A 77 -0.63 0.85 -8.76
CA TYR A 77 -0.35 0.41 -7.41
C TYR A 77 -0.44 -1.10 -7.36
N GLU A 78 0.48 -1.72 -6.63
CA GLU A 78 0.51 -3.17 -6.44
C GLU A 78 0.60 -3.49 -4.96
N VAL A 79 0.00 -4.61 -4.57
CA VAL A 79 0.14 -5.15 -3.22
C VAL A 79 0.43 -6.65 -3.27
N ASP A 80 1.47 -7.02 -2.53
CA ASP A 80 1.84 -8.40 -2.26
C ASP A 80 1.42 -8.75 -0.83
N ILE A 81 0.50 -9.70 -0.68
CA ILE A 81 0.03 -10.20 0.62
C ILE A 81 0.69 -11.56 0.82
N ILE A 82 1.74 -11.59 1.63
CA ILE A 82 2.69 -12.69 1.71
C ILE A 82 2.40 -13.55 2.92
N LYS A 83 2.28 -14.87 2.69
CA LYS A 83 2.36 -15.91 3.70
C LYS A 83 3.54 -16.81 3.36
N SER A 84 4.71 -16.51 3.92
CA SER A 84 6.02 -17.04 3.51
C SER A 84 6.10 -18.57 3.48
N SER A 85 5.31 -19.26 4.29
CA SER A 85 5.27 -20.72 4.35
C SER A 85 4.30 -21.37 3.36
N SER A 86 3.56 -20.60 2.54
CA SER A 86 2.45 -21.14 1.77
C SER A 86 2.24 -20.47 0.42
N TYR A 87 1.88 -19.19 0.38
CA TYR A 87 1.51 -18.52 -0.87
C TYR A 87 1.64 -16.99 -0.74
N THR A 88 1.64 -16.32 -1.89
CA THR A 88 1.51 -14.86 -1.99
C THR A 88 0.30 -14.53 -2.85
N ILE A 89 -0.53 -13.59 -2.40
CA ILE A 89 -1.59 -13.00 -3.21
C ILE A 89 -1.07 -11.69 -3.80
N HIS A 90 -1.19 -11.54 -5.11
CA HIS A 90 -0.87 -10.32 -5.83
C HIS A 90 -2.15 -9.61 -6.24
N LYS A 91 -2.23 -8.30 -6.00
CA LYS A 91 -3.30 -7.44 -6.52
C LYS A 91 -2.72 -6.17 -7.09
N THR A 92 -3.41 -5.65 -8.10
CA THR A 92 -3.00 -4.46 -8.83
C THR A 92 -4.19 -3.51 -8.98
N PHE A 93 -3.92 -2.22 -8.84
CA PHE A 93 -4.90 -1.14 -8.94
C PHE A 93 -4.39 -0.11 -9.93
N SER A 94 -5.20 0.22 -10.93
CA SER A 94 -4.97 1.37 -11.80
C SER A 94 -5.73 2.56 -11.25
N VAL A 95 -5.01 3.58 -10.80
CA VAL A 95 -5.58 4.78 -10.19
C VAL A 95 -5.40 5.95 -11.15
N THR A 96 -6.48 6.71 -11.36
CA THR A 96 -6.45 7.96 -12.13
C THR A 96 -7.08 9.06 -11.30
N ILE A 97 -6.27 10.04 -10.90
CA ILE A 97 -6.70 11.27 -10.23
C ILE A 97 -6.84 12.35 -11.31
N ARG A 98 -7.97 13.07 -11.31
CA ARG A 98 -8.29 14.08 -12.33
C ARG A 98 -8.24 15.49 -11.76
#